data_AF-A0A268JA44-F1
#
_entry.id   AF-A0A268JA44-F1
#
_cell.length_a   1.000
_cell.length_b   1.000
_cell.length_c   1.000
_cell.angle_alpha   90.00
_cell.angle_beta   90.00
_cell.angle_gamma   90.00
#
_symmetry.space_group_name_H-M   'P 1'
#
loop_
_entity.id
_entity.type
_entity.pdbx_description
1 polymer ?
#
loop_
_entity_poly.entity_id
_entity_poly.type
_entity_poly.pdbx_seq_one_letter_code
_entity_poly.pdbx_strand_id
1 'polypeptide(L)'
;EIDLYQLKIKINLEGHEIWRRVLVPSTYSFRHLHNIIQTVFDWHNAHLHEFVVERAERRDLKIVMDDDPETMEYMDFDAFEIRQERFVALEEIFPTYGEVVYEYDFGDSWEHTITLE
;
A
#
# COMPACT_ATOMS: atom_id res chain seq x y z
N GLU A 1 0.82 21.92 -10.46
CA GLU A 1 2.13 21.27 -10.69
C GLU A 1 2.02 19.88 -10.09
N ILE A 2 2.59 18.85 -10.72
CA ILE A 2 2.52 17.47 -10.19
C ILE A 2 3.87 17.20 -9.55
N ASP A 3 3.88 16.91 -8.25
CA ASP A 3 5.10 16.57 -7.53
C ASP A 3 5.53 15.14 -7.88
N LEU A 4 6.83 14.87 -7.79
CA LEU A 4 7.38 13.52 -7.88
C LEU A 4 7.76 13.05 -6.47
N TYR A 5 7.24 11.90 -6.08
CA TYR A 5 7.56 11.25 -4.82
C TYR A 5 8.66 10.22 -5.03
N GLN A 6 9.68 10.27 -4.18
CA GLN A 6 10.65 9.20 -4.03
C GLN A 6 10.17 8.27 -2.92
N LEU A 7 9.75 7.06 -3.28
CA LEU A 7 9.31 6.06 -2.32
C LEU A 7 10.38 5.00 -2.14
N LYS A 8 10.72 4.70 -0.89
CA LYS A 8 11.45 3.48 -0.52
C LYS A 8 10.44 2.40 -0.16
N ILE A 9 10.55 1.25 -0.81
CA ILE A 9 9.68 0.09 -0.62
C ILE A 9 10.58 -1.04 -0.12
N LYS A 10 10.45 -1.43 1.15
CA LYS A 10 11.25 -2.46 1.80
C LYS A 10 10.37 -3.68 2.10
N ILE A 11 10.78 -4.87 1.66
CA ILE A 11 10.12 -6.11 2.10
C ILE A 11 10.63 -6.50 3.49
N ASN A 12 9.72 -6.89 4.37
CA ASN A 12 10.00 -7.23 5.76
C ASN A 12 10.36 -8.72 5.87
N LEU A 13 11.64 -9.02 5.69
CA LEU A 13 12.19 -10.38 5.80
C LEU A 13 13.22 -10.45 6.92
N GLU A 14 13.03 -11.39 7.85
CA GLU A 14 13.96 -11.59 8.96
C GLU A 14 15.38 -11.89 8.44
N GLY A 15 16.38 -11.17 8.97
CA GLY A 15 17.78 -11.36 8.58
C GLY A 15 18.17 -10.82 7.20
N HIS A 16 17.26 -10.18 6.47
CA HIS A 16 17.51 -9.67 5.12
C HIS A 16 17.12 -8.20 4.97
N GLU A 17 17.96 -7.42 4.27
CA GLU A 17 17.65 -6.03 3.91
C GLU A 17 17.44 -5.91 2.40
N ILE A 18 16.19 -6.11 1.97
CA ILE A 18 15.81 -6.03 0.55
C ILE A 18 14.83 -4.86 0.37
N TRP A 19 15.16 -3.95 -0.53
CA TRP A 19 14.32 -2.79 -0.84
C TRP A 19 14.47 -2.35 -2.30
N ARG A 20 13.55 -1.49 -2.73
CA ARG A 20 13.52 -0.80 -4.02
C ARG A 20 13.22 0.68 -3.77
N ARG A 21 13.71 1.55 -4.66
CA ARG A 21 13.40 2.98 -4.65
C ARG A 21 12.84 3.36 -6.01
N VAL A 22 11.72 4.07 -5.99
CA VAL A 22 10.99 4.47 -7.20
C VAL A 22 10.70 5.97 -7.16
N LEU A 23 10.67 6.59 -8.33
CA LEU A 23 10.19 7.96 -8.53
C LEU A 23 8.85 7.90 -9.27
N VAL A 24 7.80 8.44 -8.66
CA VAL A 24 6.43 8.34 -9.17
C VAL A 24 5.69 9.67 -9.04
N PRO A 25 4.72 9.98 -9.91
CA PRO A 25 3.83 11.13 -9.70
C PRO A 25 3.06 11.03 -8.38
N SER A 26 2.96 12.13 -7.64
CA SER A 26 2.19 12.23 -6.38
C SER A 26 0.70 11.90 -6.57
N THR A 27 0.20 12.11 -7.79
CA THR A 27 -1.18 11.85 -8.21
C THR A 27 -1.46 10.40 -8.57
N TYR A 28 -0.45 9.51 -8.53
CA TYR A 28 -0.70 8.08 -8.67
C TYR A 28 -1.61 7.60 -7.56
N SER A 29 -2.41 6.58 -7.88
CA SER A 29 -3.26 5.94 -6.89
C SER A 29 -2.55 4.77 -6.22
N PHE A 30 -3.11 4.27 -5.12
CA PHE A 30 -2.60 3.06 -4.48
C PHE A 30 -2.66 1.82 -5.40
N ARG A 31 -3.60 1.79 -6.35
CA ARG A 31 -3.60 0.77 -7.44
C ARG A 31 -2.36 0.86 -8.33
N HIS A 32 -1.93 2.07 -8.66
CA HIS A 32 -0.68 2.25 -9.42
C HIS A 32 0.52 1.81 -8.59
N LEU A 33 0.55 2.14 -7.29
CA LEU A 33 1.62 1.71 -6.38
C LEU A 33 1.68 0.19 -6.26
N HIS A 34 0.55 -0.50 -6.12
CA HIS A 34 0.49 -1.96 -6.14
C HIS A 34 1.17 -2.53 -7.40
N ASN A 35 0.79 -2.05 -8.59
CA ASN A 35 1.39 -2.51 -9.85
C ASN A 35 2.91 -2.25 -9.93
N ILE A 36 3.38 -1.13 -9.35
CA ILE A 36 4.80 -0.83 -9.25
C ILE A 36 5.50 -1.84 -8.34
N ILE A 37 4.93 -2.14 -7.16
CA ILE A 37 5.49 -3.14 -6.22
C ILE A 37 5.61 -4.50 -6.93
N GLN A 38 4.54 -4.95 -7.59
CA GLN A 38 4.56 -6.21 -8.37
C GLN A 38 5.72 -6.22 -9.38
N THR A 39 5.91 -5.11 -10.11
CA THR A 39 6.96 -5.00 -11.13
C THR A 39 8.37 -5.02 -10.53
N VAL A 40 8.63 -4.26 -9.46
CA VAL A 40 9.99 -4.09 -8.92
C VAL A 40 10.45 -5.25 -8.03
N PHE A 41 9.53 -6.08 -7.56
CA PHE A 41 9.80 -7.34 -6.84
C PHE A 41 9.65 -8.59 -7.72
N ASP A 42 9.33 -8.43 -9.01
CA ASP A 42 9.14 -9.52 -9.98
C ASP A 42 8.06 -10.54 -9.55
N TRP A 43 6.93 -10.00 -9.12
CA TRP A 43 5.75 -10.75 -8.72
C TRP A 43 4.67 -10.75 -9.81
N HIS A 44 3.74 -11.69 -9.71
CA HIS A 44 2.80 -12.02 -10.79
C HIS A 44 1.35 -11.54 -10.56
N ASN A 45 1.10 -10.78 -9.49
CA ASN A 45 -0.23 -10.31 -9.13
C ASN A 45 -1.29 -11.44 -9.05
N ALA A 46 -0.93 -12.57 -8.44
CA ALA A 46 -1.76 -13.77 -8.33
C ALA A 46 -2.57 -13.86 -7.02
N HIS A 47 -2.34 -12.95 -6.07
CA HIS A 47 -2.90 -13.01 -4.72
C HIS A 47 -3.49 -11.66 -4.31
N LEU A 48 -4.33 -11.69 -3.27
CA LEU A 48 -4.95 -10.51 -2.67
C LEU A 48 -3.90 -9.61 -1.98
N HIS A 49 -4.24 -8.34 -1.84
CA HIS A 49 -3.39 -7.35 -1.17
C HIS A 49 -4.19 -6.23 -0.52
N GLU A 50 -3.55 -5.55 0.42
CA GLU A 50 -4.06 -4.32 1.02
C GLU A 50 -2.91 -3.40 1.44
N PHE A 51 -3.25 -2.14 1.71
CA PHE A 51 -2.37 -1.20 2.39
C PHE A 51 -2.98 -0.78 3.72
N VAL A 52 -2.15 -0.64 4.75
CA VAL A 52 -2.54 -0.19 6.09
C VAL A 52 -1.78 1.08 6.44
N VAL A 53 -2.51 2.09 6.89
CA VAL A 53 -1.96 3.34 7.42
C VAL A 53 -2.38 3.49 8.87
N GLU A 54 -1.41 3.46 9.78
CA GLU A 54 -1.64 3.69 11.20
C GLU A 54 -1.96 5.16 11.47
N ARG A 55 -3.00 5.44 12.27
CA ARG A 55 -3.46 6.81 12.56
C ARG A 55 -3.66 7.04 14.04
N ALA A 56 -2.84 7.88 14.65
CA ALA A 56 -2.82 8.08 16.11
C ALA A 56 -4.16 8.56 16.73
N GLU A 57 -4.93 9.41 16.02
CA GLU A 57 -6.16 10.03 16.55
C GLU A 57 -7.43 9.57 15.83
N ARG A 58 -7.35 8.53 14.99
CA ARG A 58 -8.47 7.99 14.22
C ARG A 58 -8.38 6.47 14.18
N ARG A 59 -9.40 5.81 13.64
CA ARG A 59 -9.28 4.39 13.25
C ARG A 59 -8.16 4.27 12.23
N ASP A 60 -7.47 3.14 12.14
CA ASP A 60 -6.51 2.93 11.07
C ASP A 60 -7.23 2.92 9.71
N LEU A 61 -6.50 3.28 8.66
CA LEU A 61 -7.02 3.26 7.29
C LEU A 61 -6.54 1.99 6.62
N LYS A 62 -7.46 1.18 6.11
CA LYS A 62 -7.16 0.15 5.10
C LYS A 62 -7.53 0.66 3.72
N ILE A 63 -6.57 0.56 2.80
CA ILE A 63 -6.77 0.83 1.38
C ILE A 63 -6.75 -0.52 0.67
N VAL A 64 -7.91 -0.93 0.15
CA VAL A 64 -8.16 -2.29 -0.30
C VAL A 64 -8.30 -2.35 -1.82
N MET A 65 -7.99 -3.50 -2.39
CA MET A 65 -8.16 -3.78 -3.82
C MET A 65 -9.62 -3.60 -4.28
N ASP A 66 -9.83 -3.25 -5.54
CA ASP A 66 -11.15 -2.88 -6.10
C ASP A 66 -11.66 -3.85 -7.19
N ASP A 67 -10.93 -4.95 -7.37
CA ASP A 67 -11.07 -5.94 -8.44
C ASP A 67 -12.04 -7.07 -8.08
N ASP A 68 -12.19 -7.35 -6.78
CA ASP A 68 -13.01 -8.44 -6.26
C ASP A 68 -14.16 -7.89 -5.40
N PRO A 69 -15.43 -8.07 -5.83
CA PRO A 69 -16.61 -7.68 -5.05
C PRO A 69 -16.66 -8.27 -3.63
N GLU A 70 -16.10 -9.47 -3.43
CA GLU A 70 -16.09 -10.16 -2.13
C GLU A 70 -15.11 -9.53 -1.15
N THR A 71 -14.15 -8.72 -1.63
CA THR A 71 -13.19 -7.99 -0.77
C THR A 71 -13.90 -7.20 0.32
N MET A 72 -15.08 -6.64 0.01
CA MET A 72 -15.86 -5.84 0.96
C MET A 72 -16.61 -6.68 2.01
N GLU A 73 -16.86 -7.96 1.74
CA GLU A 73 -17.64 -8.83 2.63
C GLU A 73 -16.86 -9.26 3.89
N TYR A 74 -15.53 -9.26 3.80
CA TYR A 74 -14.63 -9.67 4.89
C TYR A 74 -14.07 -8.49 5.71
N MET A 75 -14.46 -7.26 5.40
CA MET A 75 -13.90 -6.06 6.03
C MET A 75 -14.60 -5.72 7.34
N ASP A 76 -13.82 -5.42 8.36
CA ASP A 76 -14.29 -4.88 9.64
C ASP A 76 -14.41 -3.34 9.55
N PHE A 77 -15.59 -2.87 9.16
CA PHE A 77 -15.91 -1.44 9.05
C PHE A 77 -16.01 -0.72 10.41
N ASP A 78 -16.09 -1.46 11.52
CA ASP A 78 -16.10 -0.88 12.86
C ASP A 78 -14.66 -0.61 13.32
N ALA A 79 -13.74 -1.52 13.04
CA ALA A 79 -12.31 -1.38 13.37
C ALA A 79 -11.56 -0.40 12.46
N PHE A 80 -11.85 -0.39 11.16
CA PHE A 80 -11.09 0.38 10.17
C PHE A 80 -11.94 1.40 9.40
N GLU A 81 -11.31 2.47 8.94
CA GLU A 81 -11.80 3.17 7.76
C GLU A 81 -11.32 2.41 6.52
N ILE A 82 -12.23 2.15 5.58
CA ILE A 82 -11.93 1.40 4.36
C ILE A 82 -12.04 2.33 3.15
N ARG A 83 -11.02 2.36 2.29
CA ARG A 83 -11.06 3.05 1.00
C ARG A 83 -10.59 2.12 -0.11
N GLN A 84 -11.10 2.30 -1.33
CA GLN A 84 -10.67 1.52 -2.50
C GLN A 84 -9.43 2.16 -3.15
N GLU A 85 -8.44 1.35 -3.48
CA GLU A 85 -7.12 1.80 -3.95
C GLU A 85 -7.13 2.65 -5.22
N ARG A 86 -8.12 2.50 -6.10
CA ARG A 86 -8.27 3.33 -7.31
C ARG A 86 -8.64 4.79 -7.01
N PHE A 87 -9.18 5.06 -5.81
CA PHE A 87 -9.71 6.37 -5.40
C PHE A 87 -8.91 7.02 -4.27
N VAL A 88 -7.70 6.53 -3.99
CA VAL A 88 -6.78 7.15 -3.03
C VAL A 88 -5.50 7.47 -3.76
N ALA A 89 -5.14 8.75 -3.83
CA ALA A 89 -3.87 9.21 -4.37
C ALA A 89 -2.76 9.15 -3.31
N LEU A 90 -1.50 9.00 -3.75
CA LEU A 90 -0.33 8.97 -2.85
C LEU A 90 -0.21 10.29 -2.06
N GLU A 91 -0.50 11.41 -2.69
CA GLU A 91 -0.48 12.75 -2.07
C GLU A 91 -1.54 12.95 -0.97
N GLU A 92 -2.57 12.11 -0.91
CA GLU A 92 -3.53 12.14 0.20
C GLU A 92 -2.96 11.51 1.49
N ILE A 93 -1.95 10.65 1.36
CA ILE A 93 -1.47 9.81 2.46
C ILE A 93 -0.05 10.20 2.88
N PHE A 94 0.93 10.05 1.99
CA PHE A 94 2.36 10.13 2.34
C PHE A 94 2.83 11.46 2.96
N PRO A 95 2.25 12.64 2.64
CA PRO A 95 2.65 13.89 3.30
C PRO A 95 2.29 13.93 4.79
N THR A 96 1.27 13.19 5.21
CA THR A 96 0.78 13.18 6.60
C THR A 96 1.28 11.96 7.36
N TYR A 97 1.36 10.82 6.69
CA TYR A 97 1.71 9.53 7.28
C TYR A 97 3.07 9.10 6.73
N GLY A 98 4.07 9.03 7.61
CA GLY A 98 5.45 8.74 7.21
C GLY A 98 5.70 7.31 6.78
N GLU A 99 4.78 6.40 7.11
CA GLU A 99 4.88 4.98 6.82
C GLU A 99 3.51 4.42 6.38
N VAL A 100 3.56 3.55 5.37
CA VAL A 100 2.42 2.73 4.93
C VAL A 100 2.89 1.28 4.83
N VAL A 101 2.13 0.36 5.40
CA VAL A 101 2.37 -1.09 5.26
C VAL A 101 1.57 -1.59 4.07
N TYR A 102 2.18 -2.44 3.24
CA TYR A 102 1.53 -3.15 2.14
C TYR A 102 1.68 -4.64 2.37
N GLU A 103 0.58 -5.36 2.46
CA GLU A 103 0.56 -6.82 2.57
C GLU A 103 0.15 -7.42 1.24
N TYR A 104 0.91 -8.42 0.78
CA TYR A 104 0.61 -9.20 -0.41
C TYR A 104 0.56 -10.68 -0.06
N ASP A 105 -0.45 -11.37 -0.60
CA ASP A 105 -0.76 -12.77 -0.30
C ASP A 105 -1.09 -13.01 1.17
N PHE A 106 -2.38 -13.00 1.52
CA PHE A 106 -2.84 -13.24 2.90
C PHE A 106 -2.57 -14.66 3.42
N GLY A 107 -2.10 -15.58 2.56
CA GLY A 107 -1.61 -16.89 3.00
C GLY A 107 -0.18 -16.82 3.54
N ASP A 108 0.72 -16.21 2.76
CA ASP A 108 2.16 -16.11 3.09
C ASP A 108 2.53 -14.85 3.88
N SER A 109 1.66 -13.83 3.87
CA SER A 109 1.77 -12.54 4.55
C SER A 109 3.07 -11.78 4.19
N TRP A 110 3.28 -11.52 2.90
CA TRP A 110 4.45 -10.75 2.46
C TRP A 110 4.25 -9.26 2.71
N GLU A 111 4.79 -8.78 3.83
CA GLU A 111 4.70 -7.38 4.22
C GLU A 111 5.80 -6.50 3.64
N HIS A 112 5.43 -5.30 3.21
CA HIS A 112 6.33 -4.24 2.79
C HIS A 112 6.09 -2.98 3.61
N THR A 113 7.17 -2.38 4.09
CA THR A 113 7.15 -1.03 4.64
C THR A 113 7.49 -0.01 3.55
N ILE A 114 6.62 0.97 3.35
CA ILE A 114 6.74 2.01 2.32
C ILE A 114 6.86 3.38 2.98
N THR A 115 7.91 4.13 2.63
CA THR A 115 8.19 5.46 3.20
C THR A 115 8.49 6.47 2.10
N LEU A 116 7.98 7.70 2.27
CA LEU A 116 8.37 8.85 1.45
C LEU A 116 9.75 9.35 1.91
N GLU A 117 10.67 9.56 0.97
CA GLU A 117 12.03 10.08 1.20
C GLU A 117 12.22 11.52 0.71
#